data_AF-A0A258BKX0-F1
#
_entry.id   AF-A0A258BKX0-F1
#
_cell.length_a   1.000
_cell.length_b   1.000
_cell.length_c   1.000
_cell.angle_alpha   90.00
_cell.angle_beta   90.00
_cell.angle_gamma   90.00
#
_symmetry.space_group_name_H-M   'P 1'
#
loop_
_entity.id
_entity.type
_entity.pdbx_description
1 polymer ?
#
loop_
_entity_poly.entity_id
_entity_poly.type
_entity_poly.pdbx_seq_one_letter_code
_entity_poly.pdbx_strand_id
1 'polypeptide(L)'
;MKSVGGIGARRSGRPLAALFVLLCAIFTLLIGVTESRAGAVDAGNGRFEGVASCAGSTCHGRMEADGAVVRQDELMRWQEPSSQAGAHSRAYSVLLGQRARQITATLGMGDPTAAPACLGCHATPTNGATGARFLTSDGVGCEACHGPSSGWISTHFAVGGTHADNVSRGLIPLENAATRANVCLDCHLGSKRSGQFVTHRIMAAGHPRISFEIDLFSTLQQHHNEDADYATRKGRTDSIRLWAVGQAMAVNRALTLYADASLGTDGAFPEFYFLDCHSCHRRIFDQEDRVKTWETNPGRPIPAGMPPFNDENMILLSAAARVTNPALAARFDKD
;
A
#
# COMPACT_ATOMS: atom_id res chain seq x y z
N MET A 1 34.46 78.65 -16.00
CA MET A 1 33.35 78.77 -16.98
C MET A 1 32.28 77.76 -16.64
N LYS A 2 31.03 78.17 -16.83
CA LYS A 2 29.76 77.53 -16.43
C LYS A 2 29.47 76.17 -17.12
N SER A 3 28.63 75.36 -16.46
CA SER A 3 27.47 74.57 -16.98
C SER A 3 27.44 73.18 -16.32
N VAL A 4 26.59 72.90 -15.32
CA VAL A 4 25.14 72.55 -15.37
C VAL A 4 24.83 71.24 -16.13
N GLY A 5 24.23 70.29 -15.42
CA GLY A 5 23.12 69.47 -15.93
C GLY A 5 23.28 67.95 -15.83
N GLY A 6 22.39 67.27 -15.07
CA GLY A 6 22.20 65.82 -15.19
C GLY A 6 21.55 65.12 -13.99
N ILE A 7 20.28 65.42 -13.70
CA ILE A 7 19.45 64.68 -12.73
C ILE A 7 19.11 63.31 -13.34
N GLY A 8 19.63 62.23 -12.75
CA GLY A 8 19.28 60.85 -13.10
C GLY A 8 17.96 60.42 -12.47
N ALA A 9 17.01 60.02 -13.32
CA ALA A 9 15.68 59.55 -12.95
C ALA A 9 15.72 58.33 -12.00
N ARG A 10 15.06 58.45 -10.85
CA ARG A 10 14.72 57.29 -10.00
C ARG A 10 13.64 56.47 -10.73
N ARG A 11 13.98 55.27 -11.20
CA ARG A 11 13.01 54.29 -11.68
C ARG A 11 12.17 53.77 -10.51
N SER A 12 11.01 54.37 -10.31
CA SER A 12 9.90 53.82 -9.53
C SER A 12 9.26 52.68 -10.31
N GLY A 13 9.70 51.45 -10.07
CA GLY A 13 9.08 50.28 -10.66
C GLY A 13 9.35 49.08 -9.80
N ARG A 14 8.60 48.89 -8.70
CA ARG A 14 8.70 47.67 -7.88
C ARG A 14 7.63 47.29 -6.85
N PRO A 15 6.36 47.77 -6.85
CA PRO A 15 5.35 47.11 -6.02
C PRO A 15 4.73 45.87 -6.70
N LEU A 16 4.64 45.83 -8.04
CA LEU A 16 4.02 44.73 -8.78
C LEU A 16 4.85 43.43 -8.81
N ALA A 17 6.18 43.54 -8.86
CA ALA A 17 7.06 42.36 -8.84
C ALA A 17 7.06 41.66 -7.48
N ALA A 18 6.97 42.42 -6.38
CA ALA A 18 6.90 41.85 -5.03
C ALA A 18 5.56 41.15 -4.79
N LEU A 19 4.46 41.71 -5.29
CA LEU A 19 3.13 41.10 -5.19
C LEU A 19 3.03 39.82 -6.05
N PHE A 20 3.65 39.81 -7.23
CA PHE A 20 3.69 38.62 -8.10
C PHE A 20 4.52 37.49 -7.48
N VAL A 21 5.66 37.81 -6.85
CA VAL A 21 6.47 36.82 -6.12
C VAL A 21 5.73 36.27 -4.90
N LEU A 22 4.98 37.11 -4.16
CA LEU A 22 4.18 36.67 -3.03
C LEU A 22 3.00 35.78 -3.46
N LEU A 23 2.33 36.13 -4.57
CA LEU A 23 1.26 35.32 -5.16
C LEU A 23 1.78 33.99 -5.71
N CYS A 24 2.95 33.98 -6.37
CA CYS A 24 3.60 32.74 -6.79
C CYS A 24 4.02 31.88 -5.60
N ALA A 25 4.51 32.47 -4.50
CA ALA A 25 4.89 31.76 -3.29
C ALA A 25 3.68 31.13 -2.58
N ILE A 26 2.53 31.83 -2.53
CA ILE A 26 1.27 31.31 -1.99
C ILE A 26 0.70 30.22 -2.91
N PHE A 27 0.84 30.36 -4.23
CA PHE A 27 0.42 29.33 -5.20
C PHE A 27 1.29 28.07 -5.11
N THR A 28 2.61 28.19 -4.89
CA THR A 28 3.48 27.04 -4.61
C THR A 28 3.20 26.39 -3.25
N LEU A 29 2.74 27.15 -2.26
CA LEU A 29 2.33 26.59 -0.96
C LEU A 29 0.98 25.84 -1.05
N LEU A 30 0.08 26.27 -1.93
CA LEU A 30 -1.21 25.62 -2.15
C LEU A 30 -1.13 24.39 -3.07
N ILE A 31 -0.19 24.37 -4.03
CA ILE A 31 0.04 23.21 -4.91
C ILE A 31 0.86 22.11 -4.20
N GLY A 32 1.67 22.45 -3.18
CA GLY A 32 2.47 21.49 -2.41
C GLY A 32 1.70 20.66 -1.38
N VAL A 33 0.40 20.92 -1.17
CA VAL A 33 -0.42 20.27 -0.13
C VAL A 33 -1.55 19.41 -0.73
N THR A 34 -1.75 19.44 -2.04
CA THR A 34 -2.69 18.54 -2.72
C THR A 34 -2.03 17.18 -3.01
N GLU A 35 -2.21 16.29 -2.03
CA GLU A 35 -2.47 14.85 -2.20
C GLU A 35 -1.34 13.96 -2.71
N SER A 36 -0.43 13.62 -1.79
CA SER A 36 0.03 12.24 -1.66
C SER A 36 -0.49 11.64 -0.36
N ARG A 37 -1.80 11.77 -0.11
CA ARG A 37 -2.44 10.91 0.91
C ARG A 37 -2.31 9.49 0.37
N ALA A 38 -1.64 8.61 1.10
CA ALA A 38 -1.66 7.18 0.81
C ALA A 38 -3.08 6.68 1.06
N GLY A 39 -3.95 6.88 0.06
CA GLY A 39 -5.31 6.35 0.02
C GLY A 39 -5.33 5.00 -0.68
N ALA A 40 -6.48 4.33 -0.61
CA ALA A 40 -6.69 3.12 -1.39
C ALA A 40 -6.51 3.41 -2.88
N VAL A 41 -5.90 2.49 -3.63
CA VAL A 41 -5.74 2.68 -5.09
C VAL A 41 -7.12 2.82 -5.74
N ASP A 42 -7.36 3.78 -6.61
CA ASP A 42 -8.64 3.79 -7.33
C ASP A 42 -8.66 2.62 -8.31
N ALA A 43 -9.60 1.69 -8.14
CA ALA A 43 -9.78 0.58 -9.07
C ALA A 43 -10.48 1.04 -10.37
N GLY A 44 -10.91 2.30 -10.45
CA GLY A 44 -11.68 2.82 -11.57
C GLY A 44 -13.06 2.17 -11.70
N ASN A 45 -13.78 2.54 -12.75
CA ASN A 45 -15.16 2.09 -13.00
C ASN A 45 -15.23 0.80 -13.85
N GLY A 46 -14.11 0.09 -14.02
CA GLY A 46 -14.05 -1.15 -14.79
C GLY A 46 -14.76 -2.32 -14.08
N ARG A 47 -15.13 -3.34 -14.87
CA ARG A 47 -15.62 -4.63 -14.39
C ARG A 47 -14.45 -5.60 -14.22
N PHE A 48 -14.50 -6.38 -13.14
CA PHE A 48 -13.55 -7.46 -12.86
C PHE A 48 -13.98 -8.72 -13.61
N GLU A 49 -13.19 -9.18 -14.58
CA GLU A 49 -13.56 -10.30 -15.46
C GLU A 49 -13.30 -11.68 -14.85
N GLY A 50 -12.40 -11.78 -13.86
CA GLY A 50 -11.99 -13.03 -13.22
C GLY A 50 -10.71 -13.63 -13.80
N VAL A 51 -10.04 -14.47 -13.01
CA VAL A 51 -8.71 -15.05 -13.34
C VAL A 51 -8.74 -15.86 -14.64
N ALA A 52 -9.84 -16.58 -14.89
CA ALA A 52 -10.00 -17.37 -16.12
C ALA A 52 -9.93 -16.53 -17.41
N SER A 53 -10.13 -15.20 -17.34
CA SER A 53 -9.93 -14.31 -18.50
C SER A 53 -8.46 -14.16 -18.90
N CYS A 54 -7.52 -14.39 -17.98
CA CYS A 54 -6.07 -14.33 -18.21
C CYS A 54 -5.48 -15.70 -18.61
N ALA A 55 -6.21 -16.78 -18.36
CA ALA A 55 -5.72 -18.16 -18.32
C ALA A 55 -5.50 -18.85 -19.68
N GLY A 56 -5.67 -18.15 -20.80
CA GLY A 56 -5.42 -18.73 -22.13
C GLY A 56 -3.95 -19.10 -22.32
N SER A 57 -3.66 -20.18 -23.05
CA SER A 57 -2.29 -20.61 -23.38
C SER A 57 -1.53 -19.60 -24.25
N THR A 58 -2.25 -18.75 -25.00
CA THR A 58 -1.67 -17.61 -25.73
C THR A 58 -1.52 -16.35 -24.87
N CYS A 59 -2.02 -16.39 -23.63
CA CYS A 59 -2.04 -15.27 -22.68
C CYS A 59 -1.06 -15.56 -21.53
N HIS A 60 -1.56 -15.93 -20.34
CA HIS A 60 -0.75 -16.18 -19.13
C HIS A 60 -0.89 -17.62 -18.60
N GLY A 61 -1.41 -18.54 -19.41
CA GLY A 61 -1.70 -19.93 -19.04
C GLY A 61 -0.79 -20.99 -19.66
N ARG A 62 0.43 -20.64 -20.09
CA ARG A 62 1.41 -21.63 -20.56
C ARG A 62 1.90 -22.49 -19.40
N MET A 63 2.33 -23.72 -19.73
CA MET A 63 2.95 -24.65 -18.78
C MET A 63 4.44 -24.38 -18.58
N GLU A 64 5.07 -23.76 -19.58
CA GLU A 64 6.48 -23.41 -19.55
C GLU A 64 6.65 -21.91 -19.79
N ALA A 65 7.75 -21.37 -19.26
CA ALA A 65 8.07 -19.94 -19.28
C ALA A 65 8.69 -19.48 -20.60
N ASP A 66 8.09 -19.84 -21.72
CA ASP A 66 8.65 -19.72 -23.07
C ASP A 66 7.95 -18.66 -23.94
N GLY A 67 7.14 -17.79 -23.34
CA GLY A 67 6.50 -16.69 -24.06
C GLY A 67 7.51 -15.70 -24.66
N ALA A 68 7.12 -15.07 -25.76
CA ALA A 68 8.04 -14.26 -26.59
C ALA A 68 8.48 -12.93 -25.96
N VAL A 69 7.63 -12.33 -25.13
CA VAL A 69 7.85 -11.00 -24.50
C VAL A 69 7.83 -11.10 -22.98
N VAL A 70 6.93 -11.92 -22.45
CA VAL A 70 6.83 -12.26 -21.03
C VAL A 70 6.78 -13.77 -20.92
N ARG A 71 6.93 -14.32 -19.72
CA ARG A 71 7.00 -15.77 -19.51
C ARG A 71 5.75 -16.50 -19.98
N GLN A 72 4.58 -15.87 -19.81
CA GLN A 72 3.26 -16.40 -20.14
C GLN A 72 2.84 -17.64 -19.31
N ASP A 73 3.58 -17.97 -18.24
CA ASP A 73 3.29 -19.04 -17.27
C ASP A 73 2.79 -18.51 -15.92
N GLU A 74 2.42 -17.22 -15.86
CA GLU A 74 2.13 -16.52 -14.60
C GLU A 74 0.98 -17.16 -13.82
N LEU A 75 -0.05 -17.68 -14.52
CA LEU A 75 -1.16 -18.39 -13.89
C LEU A 75 -0.68 -19.62 -13.13
N MET A 76 0.24 -20.40 -13.71
CA MET A 76 0.76 -21.62 -13.07
C MET A 76 1.46 -21.29 -11.75
N ARG A 77 2.25 -20.21 -11.72
CA ARG A 77 2.94 -19.78 -10.50
C ARG A 77 1.96 -19.26 -9.45
N TRP A 78 0.96 -18.48 -9.86
CA TRP A 78 -0.08 -17.96 -8.97
C TRP A 78 -0.97 -19.08 -8.40
N GLN A 79 -1.31 -20.08 -9.19
CA GLN A 79 -2.22 -21.15 -8.76
C GLN A 79 -1.56 -22.23 -7.91
N GLU A 80 -0.22 -22.24 -7.75
CA GLU A 80 0.52 -23.24 -6.97
C GLU A 80 0.39 -22.97 -5.45
N PRO A 81 -0.56 -23.62 -4.75
CA PRO A 81 -0.98 -23.22 -3.43
C PRO A 81 0.04 -23.59 -2.35
N SER A 82 1.03 -24.43 -2.63
CA SER A 82 2.09 -24.74 -1.66
C SER A 82 3.24 -23.71 -1.67
N SER A 83 3.34 -22.91 -2.73
CA SER A 83 4.40 -21.92 -2.88
C SER A 83 4.08 -20.58 -2.21
N GLN A 84 5.08 -19.72 -2.08
CA GLN A 84 4.86 -18.33 -1.64
C GLN A 84 4.09 -17.52 -2.70
N ALA A 85 4.35 -17.76 -4.00
CA ALA A 85 3.67 -17.09 -5.10
C ALA A 85 2.16 -17.42 -5.18
N GLY A 86 1.75 -18.58 -4.67
CA GLY A 86 0.34 -18.98 -4.56
C GLY A 86 -0.33 -18.64 -3.25
N ALA A 87 0.25 -17.78 -2.40
CA ALA A 87 -0.40 -17.32 -1.17
C ALA A 87 -1.74 -16.62 -1.44
N HIS A 88 -1.78 -15.86 -2.52
CA HIS A 88 -2.95 -15.09 -2.92
C HIS A 88 -4.07 -15.97 -3.51
N SER A 89 -3.75 -17.00 -4.31
CA SER A 89 -4.77 -17.93 -4.84
C SER A 89 -5.45 -18.74 -3.74
N ARG A 90 -4.70 -19.19 -2.73
CA ARG A 90 -5.27 -19.93 -1.59
C ARG A 90 -5.94 -19.04 -0.53
N ALA A 91 -5.95 -17.72 -0.69
CA ALA A 91 -6.42 -16.80 0.34
C ALA A 91 -7.88 -17.06 0.74
N TYR A 92 -8.76 -17.34 -0.22
CA TYR A 92 -10.16 -17.68 0.06
C TYR A 92 -10.27 -18.99 0.84
N SER A 93 -9.48 -20.01 0.47
CA SER A 93 -9.49 -21.31 1.14
C SER A 93 -9.11 -21.24 2.63
N VAL A 94 -8.35 -20.22 3.05
CA VAL A 94 -8.06 -19.97 4.48
C VAL A 94 -9.36 -19.72 5.27
N LEU A 95 -10.37 -19.11 4.65
CA LEU A 95 -11.66 -18.82 5.28
C LEU A 95 -12.51 -20.09 5.53
N LEU A 96 -12.20 -21.19 4.82
CA LEU A 96 -12.81 -22.50 5.07
C LEU A 96 -12.23 -23.19 6.33
N GLY A 97 -11.19 -22.63 6.93
CA GLY A 97 -10.51 -23.19 8.09
C GLY A 97 -11.25 -22.99 9.41
N GLN A 98 -10.85 -23.76 10.43
CA GLN A 98 -11.42 -23.66 11.78
C GLN A 98 -11.18 -22.28 12.42
N ARG A 99 -9.98 -21.70 12.23
CA ARG A 99 -9.64 -20.38 12.78
C ARG A 99 -10.59 -19.29 12.30
N ALA A 100 -10.91 -19.27 11.00
CA ALA A 100 -11.83 -18.29 10.43
C ALA A 100 -13.23 -18.40 11.05
N ARG A 101 -13.76 -19.62 11.19
CA ARG A 101 -15.05 -19.87 11.88
C ARG A 101 -15.04 -19.42 13.34
N GLN A 102 -13.94 -19.62 14.05
CA GLN A 102 -13.80 -19.16 15.44
C GLN A 102 -13.85 -17.63 15.50
N ILE A 103 -13.10 -16.95 14.63
CA ILE A 103 -13.10 -15.48 14.55
C ILE A 103 -14.50 -14.94 14.30
N THR A 104 -15.20 -15.44 13.26
CA THR A 104 -16.53 -14.93 12.92
C THR A 104 -17.59 -15.32 13.96
N ALA A 105 -17.47 -16.46 14.63
CA ALA A 105 -18.33 -16.82 15.74
C ALA A 105 -18.14 -15.88 16.93
N THR A 106 -16.90 -15.55 17.30
CA THR A 106 -16.59 -14.59 18.38
C THR A 106 -17.15 -13.20 18.08
N LEU A 107 -17.14 -12.79 16.80
CA LEU A 107 -17.56 -11.45 16.39
C LEU A 107 -19.01 -11.37 15.90
N GLY A 108 -19.73 -12.50 15.83
CA GLY A 108 -21.09 -12.54 15.30
C GLY A 108 -21.20 -12.22 13.80
N MET A 109 -20.16 -12.53 13.01
CA MET A 109 -20.08 -12.19 11.58
C MET A 109 -20.63 -13.28 10.64
N GLY A 110 -21.11 -14.40 11.17
CA GLY A 110 -21.68 -15.50 10.37
C GLY A 110 -20.62 -16.31 9.62
N ASP A 111 -20.93 -16.71 8.39
CA ASP A 111 -20.03 -17.51 7.54
C ASP A 111 -18.82 -16.67 7.09
N PRO A 112 -17.57 -17.07 7.43
CA PRO A 112 -16.37 -16.35 6.99
C PRO A 112 -16.27 -16.16 5.48
N THR A 113 -16.78 -17.12 4.69
CA THR A 113 -16.71 -17.08 3.22
C THR A 113 -17.71 -16.11 2.59
N ALA A 114 -18.65 -15.58 3.36
CA ALA A 114 -19.61 -14.58 2.94
C ALA A 114 -19.43 -13.23 3.67
N ALA A 115 -18.65 -13.21 4.75
CA ALA A 115 -18.44 -12.01 5.57
C ALA A 115 -17.63 -10.95 4.79
N PRO A 116 -18.17 -9.73 4.54
CA PRO A 116 -17.44 -8.69 3.82
C PRO A 116 -16.10 -8.30 4.48
N ALA A 117 -16.05 -8.35 5.81
CA ALA A 117 -14.83 -8.09 6.59
C ALA A 117 -13.70 -9.11 6.34
N CYS A 118 -14.03 -10.32 5.90
CA CYS A 118 -13.05 -11.34 5.53
C CYS A 118 -12.70 -11.26 4.04
N LEU A 119 -13.72 -11.11 3.19
CA LEU A 119 -13.56 -11.11 1.74
C LEU A 119 -12.77 -9.90 1.21
N GLY A 120 -12.74 -8.77 1.92
CA GLY A 120 -12.00 -7.58 1.51
C GLY A 120 -10.49 -7.81 1.31
N CYS A 121 -9.91 -8.82 1.98
CA CYS A 121 -8.50 -9.21 1.84
C CYS A 121 -8.28 -10.66 1.39
N HIS A 122 -9.31 -11.51 1.45
CA HIS A 122 -9.22 -12.94 1.11
C HIS A 122 -9.85 -13.30 -0.24
N ALA A 123 -10.42 -12.34 -0.94
CA ALA A 123 -10.87 -12.46 -2.32
C ALA A 123 -10.42 -11.23 -3.12
N THR A 124 -10.59 -11.26 -4.44
CA THR A 124 -10.34 -10.11 -5.31
C THR A 124 -11.29 -8.98 -4.92
N PRO A 125 -10.80 -7.83 -4.40
CA PRO A 125 -11.66 -6.72 -4.02
C PRO A 125 -12.27 -6.09 -5.27
N THR A 126 -13.60 -5.95 -5.31
CA THR A 126 -14.30 -5.38 -6.47
C THR A 126 -15.12 -4.16 -6.07
N ASN A 127 -15.49 -3.37 -7.08
CA ASN A 127 -16.47 -2.27 -6.96
C ASN A 127 -17.93 -2.77 -7.10
N GLY A 128 -18.16 -4.10 -7.05
CA GLY A 128 -19.45 -4.73 -7.28
C GLY A 128 -19.74 -5.09 -8.75
N ALA A 129 -18.94 -4.64 -9.71
CA ALA A 129 -19.07 -5.02 -11.11
C ALA A 129 -18.17 -6.22 -11.44
N THR A 130 -18.76 -7.40 -11.64
CA THR A 130 -18.05 -8.65 -11.97
C THR A 130 -18.55 -9.29 -13.27
N GLY A 131 -17.63 -9.87 -14.05
CA GLY A 131 -17.92 -10.60 -15.27
C GLY A 131 -18.35 -12.05 -15.01
N ALA A 132 -18.81 -12.74 -16.06
CA ALA A 132 -19.34 -14.11 -15.95
C ALA A 132 -18.30 -15.16 -15.53
N ARG A 133 -17.00 -14.85 -15.63
CA ARG A 133 -15.88 -15.73 -15.26
C ARG A 133 -15.26 -15.38 -13.91
N PHE A 134 -15.80 -14.38 -13.21
CA PHE A 134 -15.33 -13.99 -11.89
C PHE A 134 -15.79 -15.00 -10.84
N LEU A 135 -14.86 -15.47 -10.02
CA LEU A 135 -15.15 -16.35 -8.89
C LEU A 135 -14.52 -15.76 -7.62
N THR A 136 -15.34 -15.50 -6.60
CA THR A 136 -14.84 -15.10 -5.27
C THR A 136 -13.88 -16.15 -4.69
N SER A 137 -14.10 -17.42 -5.04
CA SER A 137 -13.27 -18.54 -4.59
C SER A 137 -11.88 -18.60 -5.23
N ASP A 138 -11.59 -17.80 -6.25
CA ASP A 138 -10.24 -17.68 -6.82
C ASP A 138 -9.25 -17.05 -5.82
N GLY A 139 -9.74 -16.48 -4.72
CA GLY A 139 -8.91 -15.75 -3.77
C GLY A 139 -8.51 -14.38 -4.33
N VAL A 140 -7.32 -13.92 -3.95
CA VAL A 140 -6.75 -12.67 -4.43
C VAL A 140 -6.16 -12.92 -5.82
N GLY A 141 -6.92 -12.58 -6.86
CA GLY A 141 -6.60 -12.84 -8.26
C GLY A 141 -5.77 -11.72 -8.90
N CYS A 142 -5.49 -11.87 -10.20
CA CYS A 142 -4.68 -10.94 -10.99
C CYS A 142 -5.18 -9.49 -10.88
N GLU A 143 -6.51 -9.31 -10.99
CA GLU A 143 -7.15 -7.99 -11.02
C GLU A 143 -7.13 -7.27 -9.66
N ALA A 144 -6.83 -7.97 -8.55
CA ALA A 144 -6.62 -7.33 -7.26
C ALA A 144 -5.37 -6.42 -7.25
N CYS A 145 -4.38 -6.74 -8.10
CA CYS A 145 -3.15 -5.95 -8.26
C CYS A 145 -3.10 -5.20 -9.59
N HIS A 146 -3.62 -5.79 -10.67
CA HIS A 146 -3.56 -5.21 -12.01
C HIS A 146 -4.76 -4.32 -12.36
N GLY A 147 -5.79 -4.28 -11.50
CA GLY A 147 -7.02 -3.53 -11.74
C GLY A 147 -8.04 -4.30 -12.59
N PRO A 148 -9.28 -3.78 -12.72
CA PRO A 148 -10.34 -4.44 -13.46
C PRO A 148 -10.03 -4.48 -14.95
N SER A 149 -9.95 -5.70 -15.48
CA SER A 149 -9.43 -5.94 -16.83
C SER A 149 -10.40 -5.59 -17.94
N SER A 150 -11.70 -5.41 -17.68
CA SER A 150 -12.67 -5.11 -18.74
C SER A 150 -12.32 -3.86 -19.57
N GLY A 151 -11.61 -2.90 -18.97
CA GLY A 151 -11.19 -1.67 -19.65
C GLY A 151 -10.01 -1.87 -20.60
N TRP A 152 -9.08 -2.78 -20.28
CA TRP A 152 -7.78 -2.88 -20.94
C TRP A 152 -7.45 -4.27 -21.51
N ILE A 153 -8.23 -5.31 -21.22
CA ILE A 153 -7.92 -6.69 -21.65
C ILE A 153 -7.90 -6.82 -23.18
N SER A 154 -8.77 -6.11 -23.89
CA SER A 154 -8.82 -6.15 -25.36
C SER A 154 -7.64 -5.42 -26.01
N THR A 155 -7.19 -4.32 -25.42
CA THR A 155 -6.03 -3.55 -25.89
C THR A 155 -4.71 -4.16 -25.45
N HIS A 156 -4.71 -5.01 -24.42
CA HIS A 156 -3.54 -5.69 -23.89
C HIS A 156 -2.84 -6.59 -24.90
N PHE A 157 -3.62 -7.34 -25.70
CA PHE A 157 -3.10 -8.25 -26.73
C PHE A 157 -3.25 -7.71 -28.15
N ALA A 158 -3.80 -6.49 -28.32
CA ALA A 158 -4.00 -5.91 -29.62
C ALA A 158 -2.66 -5.54 -30.28
N VAL A 159 -2.59 -5.71 -31.61
CA VAL A 159 -1.45 -5.21 -32.40
C VAL A 159 -1.38 -3.70 -32.24
N GLY A 160 -0.23 -3.19 -31.78
CA GLY A 160 -0.03 -1.76 -31.51
C GLY A 160 -0.58 -1.27 -30.18
N GLY A 161 -1.10 -2.16 -29.32
CA GLY A 161 -1.45 -1.83 -27.94
C GLY A 161 -0.22 -1.32 -27.16
N THR A 162 -0.41 -0.31 -26.31
CA THR A 162 0.68 0.26 -25.51
C THR A 162 0.37 0.20 -24.02
N HIS A 163 1.41 0.15 -23.20
CA HIS A 163 1.26 0.20 -21.75
C HIS A 163 0.52 1.46 -21.29
N ALA A 164 0.86 2.62 -21.85
CA ALA A 164 0.21 3.88 -21.52
C ALA A 164 -1.29 3.89 -21.84
N ASP A 165 -1.71 3.31 -22.98
CA ASP A 165 -3.14 3.17 -23.32
C ASP A 165 -3.85 2.23 -22.33
N ASN A 166 -3.26 1.09 -21.98
CA ASN A 166 -3.82 0.19 -20.97
C ASN A 166 -3.96 0.84 -19.59
N VAL A 167 -2.95 1.63 -19.17
CA VAL A 167 -3.02 2.40 -17.92
C VAL A 167 -4.16 3.42 -17.96
N SER A 168 -4.33 4.14 -19.07
CA SER A 168 -5.45 5.07 -19.25
C SER A 168 -6.83 4.40 -19.21
N ARG A 169 -6.87 3.08 -19.42
CA ARG A 169 -8.06 2.23 -19.38
C ARG A 169 -8.24 1.47 -18.06
N GLY A 170 -7.41 1.72 -17.06
CA GLY A 170 -7.55 1.15 -15.71
C GLY A 170 -6.57 0.03 -15.35
N LEU A 171 -5.55 -0.24 -16.18
CA LEU A 171 -4.42 -1.07 -15.74
C LEU A 171 -3.64 -0.33 -14.67
N ILE A 172 -3.38 -0.97 -13.54
CA ILE A 172 -2.60 -0.36 -12.45
C ILE A 172 -1.10 -0.39 -12.80
N PRO A 173 -0.38 0.74 -12.83
CA PRO A 173 1.03 0.81 -13.20
C PRO A 173 1.95 0.34 -12.06
N LEU A 174 2.04 -0.97 -11.88
CA LEU A 174 2.81 -1.62 -10.80
C LEU A 174 4.33 -1.48 -10.93
N GLU A 175 4.85 -0.94 -12.03
CA GLU A 175 6.26 -0.51 -12.14
C GLU A 175 6.56 0.74 -11.30
N ASN A 176 5.54 1.53 -10.96
CA ASN A 176 5.69 2.62 -10.01
C ASN A 176 5.71 2.08 -8.57
N ALA A 177 6.81 2.33 -7.85
CA ALA A 177 7.01 1.82 -6.49
C ALA A 177 5.92 2.28 -5.50
N ALA A 178 5.45 3.54 -5.60
CA ALA A 178 4.40 4.05 -4.72
C ALA A 178 3.04 3.45 -5.04
N THR A 179 2.71 3.27 -6.33
CA THR A 179 1.49 2.57 -6.75
C THR A 179 1.49 1.13 -6.26
N ARG A 180 2.59 0.39 -6.49
CA ARG A 180 2.75 -0.98 -6.00
C ARG A 180 2.60 -1.05 -4.47
N ALA A 181 3.22 -0.12 -3.74
CA ALA A 181 3.11 -0.04 -2.29
C ALA A 181 1.65 0.10 -1.84
N ASN A 182 0.90 1.03 -2.43
CA ASN A 182 -0.50 1.23 -2.08
C ASN A 182 -1.36 -0.01 -2.32
N VAL A 183 -1.17 -0.72 -3.45
CA VAL A 183 -1.90 -1.97 -3.73
C VAL A 183 -1.67 -3.00 -2.62
N CYS A 184 -0.40 -3.23 -2.24
CA CYS A 184 -0.09 -4.18 -1.18
C CYS A 184 -0.65 -3.71 0.17
N LEU A 185 -0.47 -2.42 0.50
CA LEU A 185 -0.93 -1.81 1.75
C LEU A 185 -2.45 -1.87 1.92
N ASP A 186 -3.22 -1.95 0.84
CA ASP A 186 -4.68 -2.03 0.93
C ASP A 186 -5.15 -3.24 1.74
N CYS A 187 -4.42 -4.36 1.70
CA CYS A 187 -4.69 -5.54 2.53
C CYS A 187 -3.64 -5.74 3.64
N HIS A 188 -2.38 -5.39 3.38
CA HIS A 188 -1.24 -5.65 4.28
C HIS A 188 -0.97 -4.54 5.32
N LEU A 189 -1.84 -3.55 5.41
CA LEU A 189 -1.89 -2.59 6.51
C LEU A 189 -3.35 -2.12 6.73
N GLY A 190 -4.03 -1.95 5.61
CA GLY A 190 -5.45 -1.72 5.51
C GLY A 190 -5.76 -0.46 4.71
N SER A 191 -7.03 -0.30 4.36
CA SER A 191 -7.52 0.86 3.62
C SER A 191 -8.90 1.29 4.09
N LYS A 192 -9.38 2.42 3.55
CA LYS A 192 -10.76 2.89 3.79
C LYS A 192 -11.81 2.12 2.98
N ARG A 193 -11.40 1.19 2.09
CA ARG A 193 -12.37 0.36 1.37
C ARG A 193 -13.05 -0.59 2.36
N SER A 194 -14.31 -0.89 2.06
CA SER A 194 -15.10 -1.81 2.88
C SER A 194 -14.39 -3.16 3.04
N GLY A 195 -14.27 -3.64 4.28
CA GLY A 195 -13.68 -4.93 4.61
C GLY A 195 -12.16 -5.02 4.49
N GLN A 196 -11.46 -3.90 4.27
CA GLN A 196 -10.00 -3.86 4.13
C GLN A 196 -9.28 -3.27 5.35
N PHE A 197 -9.91 -3.22 6.51
CA PHE A 197 -9.25 -2.79 7.74
C PHE A 197 -9.47 -3.82 8.85
N VAL A 198 -8.38 -4.45 9.29
CA VAL A 198 -8.42 -5.45 10.37
C VAL A 198 -8.22 -4.74 11.69
N THR A 199 -9.33 -4.45 12.36
CA THR A 199 -9.37 -3.82 13.67
C THR A 199 -8.72 -4.71 14.74
N HIS A 200 -8.34 -4.10 15.87
CA HIS A 200 -7.87 -4.86 17.03
C HIS A 200 -8.92 -5.88 17.52
N ARG A 201 -10.22 -5.63 17.34
CA ARG A 201 -11.28 -6.61 17.65
C ARG A 201 -11.18 -7.88 16.81
N ILE A 202 -10.87 -7.74 15.51
CA ILE A 202 -10.67 -8.89 14.62
C ILE A 202 -9.41 -9.66 15.02
N MET A 203 -8.33 -8.96 15.38
CA MET A 203 -7.11 -9.59 15.90
C MET A 203 -7.32 -10.30 17.23
N ALA A 204 -8.03 -9.66 18.18
CA ALA A 204 -8.36 -10.24 19.48
C ALA A 204 -9.24 -11.50 19.36
N ALA A 205 -10.05 -11.61 18.30
CA ALA A 205 -10.81 -12.81 17.97
C ALA A 205 -9.97 -13.94 17.34
N GLY A 206 -8.68 -13.71 17.09
CA GLY A 206 -7.72 -14.72 16.62
C GLY A 206 -7.17 -14.52 15.21
N HIS A 207 -7.45 -13.38 14.56
CA HIS A 207 -6.81 -13.06 13.29
C HIS A 207 -5.31 -12.78 13.49
N PRO A 208 -4.41 -13.34 12.67
CA PRO A 208 -2.98 -13.04 12.74
C PRO A 208 -2.67 -11.54 12.59
N ARG A 209 -1.57 -11.07 13.18
CA ARG A 209 -1.07 -9.72 12.91
C ARG A 209 -0.75 -9.58 11.42
N ILE A 210 -1.16 -8.47 10.82
CA ILE A 210 -0.84 -8.15 9.44
C ILE A 210 0.59 -7.59 9.39
N SER A 211 1.36 -7.99 8.37
CA SER A 211 2.73 -7.53 8.15
C SER A 211 2.86 -6.98 6.73
N PHE A 212 3.79 -6.02 6.56
CA PHE A 212 4.11 -5.40 5.27
C PHE A 212 5.61 -5.15 5.13
N GLU A 213 6.19 -5.65 4.05
CA GLU A 213 7.51 -5.24 3.55
C GLU A 213 7.51 -5.44 2.03
N ILE A 214 7.60 -4.33 1.28
CA ILE A 214 7.28 -4.32 -0.16
C ILE A 214 8.34 -5.03 -1.01
N ASP A 215 9.61 -4.97 -0.64
CA ASP A 215 10.69 -5.57 -1.44
C ASP A 215 10.63 -7.11 -1.32
N LEU A 216 10.49 -7.61 -0.09
CA LEU A 216 10.25 -9.01 0.21
C LEU A 216 8.98 -9.50 -0.46
N PHE A 217 7.85 -8.81 -0.31
CA PHE A 217 6.58 -9.27 -0.88
C PHE A 217 6.58 -9.21 -2.42
N SER A 218 7.27 -8.23 -3.02
CA SER A 218 7.49 -8.20 -4.47
C SER A 218 8.28 -9.42 -4.94
N THR A 219 9.31 -9.81 -4.17
CA THR A 219 10.13 -11.01 -4.46
C THR A 219 9.32 -12.30 -4.33
N LEU A 220 8.53 -12.43 -3.25
CA LEU A 220 7.72 -13.62 -2.99
C LEU A 220 6.60 -13.81 -4.04
N GLN A 221 6.07 -12.71 -4.58
CA GLN A 221 5.06 -12.72 -5.63
C GLN A 221 5.65 -12.72 -7.05
N GLN A 222 6.98 -12.69 -7.21
CA GLN A 222 7.60 -12.49 -8.51
C GLN A 222 7.24 -13.62 -9.50
N HIS A 223 6.65 -13.20 -10.62
CA HIS A 223 6.24 -14.05 -11.74
C HIS A 223 6.68 -13.45 -13.10
N HIS A 224 7.68 -12.57 -13.09
CA HIS A 224 8.30 -12.02 -14.29
C HIS A 224 9.82 -12.17 -14.23
N ASN A 225 10.47 -12.13 -15.39
CA ASN A 225 11.92 -12.07 -15.49
C ASN A 225 12.36 -10.60 -15.54
N GLU A 226 13.41 -10.25 -14.80
CA GLU A 226 14.08 -8.96 -14.93
C GLU A 226 15.27 -9.06 -15.90
N ASP A 227 14.95 -9.30 -17.17
CA ASP A 227 15.92 -9.40 -18.26
C ASP A 227 16.18 -8.04 -18.96
N ALA A 228 16.93 -8.05 -20.05
CA ALA A 228 17.26 -6.84 -20.81
C ALA A 228 16.03 -6.14 -21.40
N ASP A 229 15.02 -6.91 -21.82
CA ASP A 229 13.76 -6.36 -22.34
C ASP A 229 12.97 -5.70 -21.21
N TYR A 230 12.83 -6.37 -20.05
CA TYR A 230 12.23 -5.77 -18.86
C TYR A 230 12.92 -4.46 -18.47
N ALA A 231 14.25 -4.46 -18.40
CA ALA A 231 15.03 -3.28 -18.06
C ALA A 231 14.84 -2.13 -19.05
N THR A 232 14.68 -2.45 -20.34
CA THR A 232 14.42 -1.44 -21.38
C THR A 232 13.03 -0.82 -21.24
N ARG A 233 12.00 -1.63 -20.92
CA ARG A 233 10.61 -1.16 -20.82
C ARG A 233 10.27 -0.50 -19.50
N LYS A 234 10.85 -0.97 -18.38
CA LYS A 234 10.46 -0.60 -17.01
C LYS A 234 11.60 -0.05 -16.16
N GLY A 235 12.84 -0.12 -16.64
CA GLY A 235 14.02 0.07 -15.81
C GLY A 235 14.35 -1.17 -14.98
N ARG A 236 15.47 -1.11 -14.26
CA ARG A 236 15.86 -2.15 -13.30
C ARG A 236 15.22 -1.86 -11.95
N THR A 237 14.80 -2.92 -11.26
CA THR A 237 14.33 -2.78 -9.88
C THR A 237 15.49 -2.34 -9.00
N ASP A 238 15.25 -1.30 -8.21
CA ASP A 238 16.14 -0.83 -7.16
C ASP A 238 15.50 -1.20 -5.83
N SER A 239 15.95 -2.31 -5.24
CA SER A 239 15.40 -2.83 -3.98
C SER A 239 15.53 -1.86 -2.81
N ILE A 240 16.61 -1.08 -2.75
CA ILE A 240 16.80 -0.09 -1.69
C ILE A 240 15.78 1.02 -1.84
N ARG A 241 15.59 1.52 -3.07
CA ARG A 241 14.55 2.52 -3.36
C ARG A 241 13.16 1.98 -3.10
N LEU A 242 12.86 0.75 -3.53
CA LEU A 242 11.56 0.12 -3.35
C LEU A 242 11.23 -0.03 -1.86
N TRP A 243 12.18 -0.59 -1.09
CA TRP A 243 12.11 -0.69 0.37
C TRP A 243 11.85 0.67 1.02
N ALA A 244 12.65 1.70 0.70
CA ALA A 244 12.52 3.03 1.30
C ALA A 244 11.17 3.70 0.98
N VAL A 245 10.68 3.56 -0.26
CA VAL A 245 9.33 4.00 -0.65
C VAL A 245 8.29 3.24 0.16
N GLY A 246 8.45 1.93 0.34
CA GLY A 246 7.59 1.12 1.19
C GLY A 246 7.48 1.64 2.62
N GLN A 247 8.61 1.96 3.26
CA GLN A 247 8.63 2.53 4.61
C GLN A 247 7.85 3.86 4.67
N ALA A 248 8.12 4.77 3.74
CA ALA A 248 7.43 6.07 3.68
C ALA A 248 5.92 5.91 3.45
N MET A 249 5.52 5.01 2.55
CA MET A 249 4.12 4.74 2.24
C MET A 249 3.38 4.07 3.41
N ALA A 250 4.03 3.15 4.13
CA ALA A 250 3.46 2.51 5.31
C ALA A 250 3.23 3.53 6.45
N VAL A 251 4.21 4.40 6.74
CA VAL A 251 4.04 5.48 7.73
C VAL A 251 2.88 6.40 7.33
N ASN A 252 2.86 6.86 6.08
CA ASN A 252 1.81 7.74 5.59
C ASN A 252 0.41 7.10 5.66
N ARG A 253 0.29 5.82 5.29
CA ARG A 253 -0.96 5.06 5.38
C ARG A 253 -1.39 4.87 6.84
N ALA A 254 -0.48 4.48 7.73
CA ALA A 254 -0.78 4.29 9.14
C ALA A 254 -1.30 5.57 9.79
N LEU A 255 -0.62 6.71 9.57
CA LEU A 255 -1.06 8.01 10.09
C LEU A 255 -2.39 8.47 9.47
N THR A 256 -2.61 8.19 8.18
CA THR A 256 -3.88 8.51 7.50
C THR A 256 -5.05 7.72 8.09
N LEU A 257 -4.86 6.44 8.39
CA LEU A 257 -5.89 5.60 9.01
C LEU A 257 -6.07 5.95 10.49
N TYR A 258 -4.99 6.24 11.22
CA TYR A 258 -5.03 6.68 12.61
C TYR A 258 -5.82 7.98 12.80
N ALA A 259 -5.69 8.92 11.85
CA ALA A 259 -6.43 10.18 11.86
C ALA A 259 -7.90 10.03 11.41
N ASP A 260 -8.32 8.85 10.95
CA ASP A 260 -9.69 8.62 10.50
C ASP A 260 -10.62 8.31 11.68
N ALA A 261 -11.47 9.27 12.03
CA ALA A 261 -12.43 9.12 13.12
C ALA A 261 -13.43 7.96 12.92
N SER A 262 -13.66 7.51 11.68
CA SER A 262 -14.52 6.33 11.42
C SER A 262 -13.87 5.00 11.79
N LEU A 263 -12.53 4.97 11.89
CA LEU A 263 -11.77 3.80 12.33
C LEU A 263 -11.46 3.83 13.84
N GLY A 264 -11.65 4.97 14.50
CA GLY A 264 -11.64 5.06 15.96
C GLY A 264 -12.86 4.36 16.54
N THR A 265 -12.67 3.20 17.16
CA THR A 265 -13.78 2.46 17.77
C THR A 265 -14.30 3.20 19.01
N ASP A 266 -15.54 3.68 18.94
CA ASP A 266 -16.37 4.11 20.09
C ASP A 266 -15.84 5.30 20.94
N GLY A 267 -15.33 6.36 20.29
CA GLY A 267 -15.13 7.67 20.93
C GLY A 267 -13.67 8.12 21.00
N ALA A 268 -13.26 8.72 22.13
CA ALA A 268 -11.95 9.39 22.29
C ALA A 268 -10.74 8.44 22.36
N PHE A 269 -10.91 7.18 21.97
CA PHE A 269 -9.94 6.12 22.19
C PHE A 269 -9.39 5.59 20.85
N PRO A 270 -8.06 5.62 20.64
CA PRO A 270 -7.47 5.23 19.37
C PRO A 270 -7.61 3.72 19.14
N GLU A 271 -7.73 3.35 17.87
CA GLU A 271 -7.70 1.94 17.46
C GLU A 271 -6.34 1.32 17.83
N PHE A 272 -6.38 0.27 18.66
CA PHE A 272 -5.20 -0.39 19.23
C PHE A 272 -4.30 -1.07 18.21
N TYR A 273 -4.81 -1.32 16.99
CA TYR A 273 -4.01 -1.76 15.85
C TYR A 273 -2.73 -0.93 15.63
N PHE A 274 -2.77 0.36 15.93
CA PHE A 274 -1.65 1.28 15.71
C PHE A 274 -0.60 1.29 16.83
N LEU A 275 -0.81 0.52 17.90
CA LEU A 275 0.11 0.43 19.03
C LEU A 275 0.94 -0.87 18.92
N ASP A 276 2.13 -0.89 19.52
CA ASP A 276 2.92 -2.11 19.58
C ASP A 276 2.19 -3.16 20.43
N CYS A 277 1.74 -4.22 19.78
CA CYS A 277 1.01 -5.30 20.43
C CYS A 277 1.81 -5.90 21.61
N HIS A 278 3.14 -5.99 21.52
CA HIS A 278 3.98 -6.61 22.55
C HIS A 278 4.14 -5.74 23.80
N SER A 279 3.82 -4.45 23.70
CA SER A 279 3.79 -3.57 24.86
C SER A 279 2.65 -3.91 25.83
N CYS A 280 1.53 -4.44 25.29
CA CYS A 280 0.32 -4.81 26.02
C CYS A 280 0.16 -6.33 26.16
N HIS A 281 0.34 -7.10 25.09
CA HIS A 281 0.17 -8.56 25.04
C HIS A 281 1.42 -9.29 25.51
N ARG A 282 1.65 -9.20 26.81
CA ARG A 282 2.69 -9.92 27.53
C ARG A 282 2.09 -10.61 28.73
N ARG A 283 2.79 -11.62 29.25
CA ARG A 283 2.35 -12.30 30.47
C ARG A 283 2.41 -11.32 31.64
N ILE A 284 1.30 -11.18 32.36
CA ILE A 284 1.20 -10.50 33.65
C ILE A 284 1.39 -11.55 34.74
N PHE A 285 2.20 -11.23 35.73
CA PHE A 285 2.50 -12.12 36.85
C PHE A 285 1.97 -11.50 38.15
N ASP A 286 1.08 -12.21 38.83
CA ASP A 286 0.56 -11.83 40.14
C ASP A 286 1.44 -12.43 41.24
N GLN A 287 2.55 -11.75 41.56
CA GLN A 287 3.56 -12.18 42.53
C GLN A 287 4.15 -10.99 43.30
N GLU A 288 4.84 -11.25 44.42
CA GLU A 288 5.39 -10.22 45.31
C GLU A 288 6.45 -9.34 44.62
N ASP A 289 7.41 -9.96 43.95
CA ASP A 289 8.45 -9.23 43.22
C ASP A 289 7.98 -8.81 41.84
N ARG A 290 8.16 -7.52 41.51
CA ARG A 290 7.85 -6.99 40.18
C ARG A 290 8.68 -7.68 39.09
N VAL A 291 8.02 -8.09 38.00
CA VAL A 291 8.68 -8.58 36.78
C VAL A 291 8.59 -7.51 35.70
N LYS A 292 9.72 -6.89 35.34
CA LYS A 292 9.78 -5.95 34.21
C LYS A 292 9.93 -6.76 32.91
N THR A 293 8.87 -6.81 32.12
CA THR A 293 8.82 -7.54 30.84
C THR A 293 8.99 -6.62 29.62
N TRP A 294 9.63 -5.48 29.81
CA TRP A 294 9.90 -4.50 28.74
C TRP A 294 11.27 -3.85 28.91
N GLU A 295 11.87 -3.47 27.80
CA GLU A 295 13.15 -2.77 27.77
C GLU A 295 12.94 -1.27 27.55
N THR A 296 13.79 -0.47 28.19
CA THR A 296 13.78 0.98 27.95
C THR A 296 14.47 1.25 26.62
N ASN A 297 13.81 1.97 25.71
CA ASN A 297 14.42 2.46 24.48
C ASN A 297 14.99 3.87 24.71
N PRO A 298 16.33 4.07 24.78
CA PRO A 298 16.91 5.38 25.03
C PRO A 298 16.63 6.39 23.90
N GLY A 299 16.43 5.91 22.67
CA GLY A 299 16.05 6.75 21.53
C GLY A 299 14.59 7.20 21.56
N ARG A 300 13.76 6.60 22.42
CA ARG A 300 12.33 6.93 22.57
C ARG A 300 11.92 6.84 24.05
N PRO A 301 12.10 7.92 24.83
CA PRO A 301 11.75 7.93 26.25
C PRO A 301 10.22 7.97 26.41
N ILE A 302 9.59 6.80 26.40
CA ILE A 302 8.15 6.64 26.61
C ILE A 302 7.92 6.37 28.10
N PRO A 303 7.05 7.14 28.79
CA PRO A 303 6.75 6.91 30.20
C PRO A 303 6.23 5.48 30.45
N ALA A 304 6.58 4.91 31.59
CA ALA A 304 6.08 3.59 31.97
C ALA A 304 4.54 3.57 31.98
N GLY A 305 3.94 2.56 31.35
CA GLY A 305 2.49 2.40 31.24
C GLY A 305 1.85 3.08 30.02
N MET A 306 2.61 3.87 29.24
CA MET A 306 2.14 4.40 27.95
C MET A 306 2.41 3.37 26.84
N PRO A 307 1.40 2.90 26.09
CA PRO A 307 1.63 2.02 24.96
C PRO A 307 2.32 2.80 23.83
N PRO A 308 3.49 2.36 23.33
CA PRO A 308 4.12 2.97 22.18
C PRO A 308 3.28 2.77 20.92
N PHE A 309 3.28 3.77 20.05
CA PHE A 309 2.88 3.60 18.64
C PHE A 309 3.79 2.58 17.95
N ASN A 310 3.22 1.78 17.06
CA ASN A 310 3.91 0.80 16.22
C ASN A 310 4.72 1.54 15.14
N ASP A 311 5.94 1.94 15.49
CA ASP A 311 6.71 2.93 14.75
C ASP A 311 7.91 2.32 14.00
N GLU A 312 7.91 1.02 13.75
CA GLU A 312 9.03 0.35 13.08
C GLU A 312 9.33 0.97 11.72
N ASN A 313 8.30 1.32 10.94
CA ASN A 313 8.47 1.96 9.65
C ASN A 313 8.98 3.40 9.80
N MET A 314 8.65 4.09 10.89
CA MET A 314 9.15 5.44 11.17
C MET A 314 10.64 5.40 11.53
N ILE A 315 11.05 4.45 12.36
CA ILE A 315 12.45 4.26 12.75
C ILE A 315 13.30 3.94 11.51
N LEU A 316 12.85 3.00 10.67
CA LEU A 316 13.55 2.61 9.46
C LEU A 316 13.61 3.76 8.44
N LEU A 317 12.51 4.51 8.29
CA LEU A 317 12.48 5.68 7.41
C LEU A 317 13.43 6.79 7.90
N SER A 318 13.47 7.07 9.21
CA SER A 318 14.42 8.01 9.80
C SER A 318 15.86 7.59 9.52
N ALA A 319 16.19 6.31 9.74
CA ALA A 319 17.52 5.77 9.46
C ALA A 319 17.91 5.93 7.98
N ALA A 320 17.00 5.61 7.05
CA ALA A 320 17.21 5.78 5.62
C ALA A 320 17.37 7.26 5.24
N ALA A 321 16.53 8.13 5.79
CA ALA A 321 16.57 9.57 5.53
C ALA A 321 17.88 10.20 6.05
N ARG A 322 18.41 9.76 7.20
CA ARG A 322 19.68 10.28 7.74
C ARG A 322 20.86 10.05 6.80
N VAL A 323 20.83 8.97 6.01
CA VAL A 323 21.88 8.65 5.04
C VAL A 323 21.65 9.40 3.72
N THR A 324 20.41 9.49 3.26
CA THR A 324 20.07 9.98 1.92
C THR A 324 19.75 11.47 1.85
N ASN A 325 19.16 12.03 2.91
CA ASN A 325 18.78 13.43 3.03
C ASN A 325 18.70 13.86 4.52
N PRO A 326 19.84 14.18 5.16
CA PRO A 326 19.90 14.51 6.59
C PRO A 326 18.99 15.66 7.02
N ALA A 327 18.79 16.65 6.15
CA ALA A 327 17.91 17.79 6.42
C ALA A 327 16.44 17.37 6.50
N LEU A 328 16.00 16.47 5.63
CA LEU A 328 14.65 15.91 5.67
C LEU A 328 14.47 15.01 6.90
N ALA A 329 15.49 14.21 7.25
CA ALA A 329 15.47 13.38 8.45
C ALA A 329 15.28 14.22 9.72
N ALA A 330 16.03 15.32 9.87
CA ALA A 330 15.92 16.20 11.01
C ALA A 330 14.53 16.84 11.15
N ARG A 331 13.86 17.11 10.02
CA ARG A 331 12.47 17.57 10.02
C ARG A 331 11.51 16.43 10.41
N PHE A 332 11.65 15.25 9.81
CA PHE A 332 10.81 14.09 10.09
C PHE A 332 10.89 13.64 11.57
N ASP A 333 12.07 13.69 12.17
CA ASP A 333 12.25 13.32 13.59
C ASP A 333 11.66 14.35 14.58
N LYS A 334 11.41 15.58 14.11
CA LYS A 334 10.90 16.68 14.91
C LYS A 334 9.36 16.76 14.89
N ASP A 335 8.78 16.48 13.73
CA ASP A 335 7.34 16.56 13.46
C ASP A 335 6.60 15.32 14.03
#